data_AF-A0A2R3J5V9-F1
#
_entry.id   AF-A0A2R3J5V9-F1
#
_cell.length_a   1.000
_cell.length_b   1.000
_cell.length_c   1.000
_cell.angle_alpha   90.00
_cell.angle_beta   90.00
_cell.angle_gamma   90.00
#
_symmetry.space_group_name_H-M   'P 1'
#
loop_
_entity.id
_entity.type
_entity.pdbx_description
1 polymer ?
#
loop_
_entity_poly.entity_id
_entity_poly.type
_entity_poly.pdbx_seq_one_letter_code
_entity_poly.pdbx_strand_id
1 'polypeptide(L)'
;MVDAETEFYDVTGSGREWGYWYRFRRYASRDLDPAAVKKALGPEIISKVCATPNMVSPFMEMGGTYRYNYVGRDGQLIMSVRVSRQDCN
;
A
#
# COMPACT_ATOMS: atom_id res chain seq x y z
N MET A 1 2.78 -8.55 -9.96
CA MET A 1 1.77 -7.53 -9.59
C MET A 1 0.93 -8.14 -8.48
N VAL A 2 0.64 -7.39 -7.40
CA VAL A 2 -0.12 -7.88 -6.24
C VAL A 2 -1.58 -8.20 -6.61
N ASP A 3 -2.09 -7.58 -7.68
CA ASP A 3 -3.43 -7.82 -8.25
C ASP A 3 -3.38 -7.58 -9.78
N ALA A 4 -4.16 -8.31 -10.58
CA ALA A 4 -4.30 -8.08 -12.03
C ALA A 4 -5.06 -6.79 -12.36
N GLU A 5 -5.85 -6.28 -11.41
CA GLU A 5 -6.66 -5.06 -11.54
C GLU A 5 -5.86 -3.79 -11.29
N THR A 6 -4.69 -3.90 -10.67
CA THR A 6 -3.84 -2.76 -10.31
C THR A 6 -2.50 -2.82 -11.03
N GLU A 7 -2.03 -1.66 -11.49
CA GLU A 7 -0.68 -1.50 -11.99
C GLU A 7 0.21 -0.81 -10.98
N PHE A 8 1.46 -1.24 -10.90
CA PHE A 8 2.47 -0.48 -10.18
C PHE A 8 2.74 0.81 -10.94
N TYR A 9 2.49 1.93 -10.27
CA TYR A 9 2.40 3.24 -10.87
C TYR A 9 3.64 4.09 -10.57
N ASP A 10 4.09 4.12 -9.32
CA ASP A 10 5.19 4.98 -8.89
C ASP A 10 5.81 4.54 -7.55
N VAL A 11 6.99 5.08 -7.23
CA VAL A 11 7.68 4.97 -5.94
C VAL A 11 8.08 6.34 -5.46
N THR A 12 7.65 6.68 -4.25
CA THR A 12 8.06 7.91 -3.56
C THR A 12 8.84 7.56 -2.31
N GLY A 13 9.90 8.31 -1.99
CA GLY A 13 10.62 8.18 -0.73
C GLY A 13 10.66 9.52 0.00
N SER A 14 10.31 9.55 1.29
CA SER A 14 10.41 10.75 2.13
C SER A 14 10.85 10.38 3.53
N GLY A 15 12.05 10.83 3.92
CA GLY A 15 12.64 10.47 5.21
C GLY A 15 12.77 8.96 5.38
N ARG A 16 12.06 8.41 6.38
CA ARG A 16 11.99 6.96 6.66
C ARG A 16 10.70 6.31 6.15
N GLU A 17 10.03 6.91 5.17
CA GLU A 17 8.83 6.34 4.55
C GLU A 17 9.05 6.03 3.05
N TRP A 18 8.75 4.79 2.67
CA TRP A 18 8.64 4.36 1.27
C TRP A 18 7.19 4.28 0.86
N GLY A 19 6.79 5.07 -0.13
CA GLY A 19 5.47 5.05 -0.74
C GLY A 19 5.46 4.26 -2.04
N TYR A 20 4.67 3.19 -2.10
CA TYR A 20 4.38 2.45 -3.32
C TYR A 20 3.00 2.85 -3.84
N TRP A 21 2.93 3.24 -5.10
CA TRP A 21 1.68 3.68 -5.72
C TRP A 21 1.17 2.63 -6.68
N TYR A 22 -0.11 2.32 -6.57
CA TYR A 22 -0.84 1.39 -7.41
C TYR A 22 -2.04 2.08 -8.02
N ARG A 23 -2.29 1.85 -9.31
CA ARG A 23 -3.43 2.42 -10.02
C ARG A 23 -4.41 1.33 -10.44
N PHE A 24 -5.69 1.49 -10.10
CA PHE A 24 -6.75 0.67 -10.66
C PHE A 24 -6.96 1.01 -12.13
N ARG A 25 -6.85 0.01 -13.00
CA ARG A 25 -6.93 0.24 -14.46
C ARG A 25 -8.35 0.48 -14.96
N ARG A 26 -9.34 -0.13 -14.31
CA ARG A 26 -10.73 -0.15 -14.79
C ARG A 26 -11.66 0.83 -14.08
N TYR A 27 -11.29 1.25 -12.87
CA TYR A 27 -12.14 2.04 -11.98
C TYR A 27 -11.54 3.42 -11.74
N ALA A 28 -12.36 4.47 -11.84
CA ALA A 28 -12.04 5.79 -11.30
C ALA A 28 -12.22 5.80 -9.77
N SER A 29 -11.68 6.80 -9.08
CA SER A 29 -11.75 6.88 -7.62
C SER A 29 -13.18 6.87 -7.08
N ARG A 30 -14.10 7.52 -7.80
CA ARG A 30 -15.53 7.61 -7.47
C ARG A 30 -16.29 6.29 -7.62
N ASP A 31 -15.73 5.33 -8.38
CA ASP A 31 -16.41 4.07 -8.69
C ASP A 31 -16.24 3.04 -7.55
N LEU A 32 -15.35 3.32 -6.60
CA LEU A 32 -14.97 2.42 -5.52
C LEU A 32 -15.22 3.08 -4.17
N ASP A 33 -15.79 2.33 -3.22
CA ASP A 33 -15.88 2.77 -1.83
C ASP A 33 -14.51 2.57 -1.14
N PRO A 34 -13.85 3.66 -0.69
CA PRO A 34 -12.58 3.58 0.02
C PRO A 34 -12.58 2.61 1.22
N ALA A 35 -13.69 2.54 1.96
CA ALA A 35 -13.79 1.69 3.14
C ALA A 35 -13.84 0.20 2.75
N ALA A 36 -14.64 -0.15 1.73
CA ALA A 36 -14.70 -1.49 1.19
C ALA A 36 -13.34 -1.95 0.62
N VAL A 37 -12.67 -1.10 -0.17
CA VAL A 37 -11.34 -1.41 -0.73
C VAL A 37 -10.31 -1.62 0.37
N LYS A 38 -10.31 -0.75 1.40
CA LYS A 38 -9.40 -0.90 2.54
C LYS A 38 -9.66 -2.17 3.34
N LYS A 39 -10.92 -2.54 3.55
CA LYS A 39 -11.27 -3.78 4.23
C LYS A 39 -10.83 -5.03 3.45
N ALA A 40 -10.90 -4.98 2.12
CA ALA A 40 -10.49 -6.08 1.26
C ALA A 40 -8.96 -6.24 1.19
N LEU A 41 -8.23 -5.15 0.89
CA LEU A 41 -6.80 -5.21 0.61
C LEU A 41 -5.90 -4.99 1.83
N GLY A 42 -6.37 -4.23 2.82
CA GLY A 42 -5.57 -3.81 3.97
C GLY A 42 -4.91 -4.97 4.72
N PRO A 43 -5.68 -5.99 5.16
CA PRO A 43 -5.13 -7.14 5.86
C PRO A 43 -4.11 -7.92 5.04
N GLU A 44 -4.36 -8.08 3.74
CA GLU A 44 -3.46 -8.82 2.83
C GLU A 44 -2.12 -8.08 2.65
N ILE A 45 -2.16 -6.75 2.46
CA ILE A 45 -0.96 -5.91 2.35
C ILE A 45 -0.12 -6.03 3.63
N ILE A 46 -0.74 -5.85 4.80
CA ILE A 46 -0.05 -5.96 6.09
C ILE A 46 0.58 -7.35 6.22
N SER A 47 -0.19 -8.41 5.96
CA SER A 47 0.29 -9.79 6.03
C SER A 47 1.50 -10.04 5.12
N LYS A 48 1.45 -9.61 3.85
CA LYS A 48 2.55 -9.78 2.89
C LYS A 48 3.81 -9.01 3.30
N VAL A 49 3.65 -7.77 3.77
CA VAL A 49 4.78 -6.95 4.24
C VAL A 49 5.42 -7.57 5.47
N CYS A 50 4.62 -7.96 6.46
CA CYS A 50 5.11 -8.57 7.69
C CYS A 50 5.71 -9.96 7.47
N ALA A 51 5.24 -10.71 6.48
CA ALA A 51 5.81 -11.99 6.07
C ALA A 51 7.12 -11.86 5.27
N THR A 52 7.56 -10.65 4.90
CA THR A 52 8.77 -10.40 4.12
C THR A 52 9.91 -9.92 5.04
N PRO A 53 10.86 -10.78 5.45
CA PRO A 53 11.84 -10.45 6.49
C PRO A 53 12.66 -9.19 6.18
N ASN A 54 13.07 -9.01 4.92
CA ASN A 54 13.88 -7.87 4.47
C ASN A 54 13.14 -6.53 4.51
N MET A 55 11.80 -6.55 4.53
CA MET A 55 11.01 -5.33 4.72
C MET A 55 10.98 -4.94 6.21
N VAL A 56 10.90 -5.93 7.09
CA VAL A 56 10.80 -5.75 8.54
C VAL A 56 12.15 -5.37 9.13
N SER A 57 13.19 -6.17 8.90
CA SER A 57 14.53 -5.96 9.45
C SER A 57 15.55 -5.62 8.36
N PRO A 58 16.41 -4.61 8.56
CA PRO A 58 16.47 -3.71 9.71
C PRO A 58 15.56 -2.47 9.58
N PHE A 59 14.92 -2.27 8.43
CA PHE A 59 14.32 -0.98 8.09
C PHE A 59 13.17 -0.55 9.01
N MET A 60 12.15 -1.40 9.20
CA MET A 60 11.04 -1.06 10.12
C MET A 60 11.48 -1.07 11.58
N GLU A 61 12.45 -1.90 11.95
CA GLU A 61 13.03 -1.92 13.30
C GLU A 61 13.73 -0.59 13.63
N MET A 62 14.30 0.08 12.62
CA MET A 62 14.84 1.45 12.74
C MET A 62 13.76 2.54 12.62
N GLY A 63 12.48 2.19 12.67
CA GLY A 63 11.35 3.14 12.57
C GLY A 63 10.97 3.51 11.13
N GLY A 64 11.42 2.74 10.14
CA GLY A 64 10.95 2.84 8.76
C GLY A 64 9.49 2.39 8.61
N THR A 65 8.77 3.00 7.67
CA THR A 65 7.41 2.59 7.33
C THR A 65 7.21 2.48 5.83
N TYR A 66 6.31 1.61 5.41
CA TYR A 66 5.87 1.54 4.02
C TYR A 66 4.44 2.06 3.90
N ARG A 67 4.16 2.81 2.84
CA ARG A 67 2.85 3.30 2.50
C ARG A 67 2.44 2.75 1.15
N TYR A 68 1.37 1.97 1.12
CA TYR A 68 0.77 1.48 -0.11
C TYR A 68 -0.39 2.40 -0.45
N ASN A 69 -0.27 3.13 -1.55
CA ASN A 69 -1.28 4.07 -2.04
C ASN A 69 -2.00 3.45 -3.24
N TYR A 70 -3.32 3.49 -3.23
CA TYR A 70 -4.14 3.03 -4.35
C TYR A 70 -4.91 4.22 -4.91
N VAL A 71 -4.71 4.48 -6.20
CA VAL A 71 -5.38 5.55 -6.95
C VAL A 71 -6.31 4.95 -8.00
N GLY A 72 -7.36 5.68 -8.36
CA GLY A 72 -8.20 5.35 -9.50
C GLY A 72 -7.49 5.61 -10.82
N ARG A 73 -8.09 5.18 -11.93
CA ARG A 73 -7.65 5.48 -13.29
C ARG A 73 -7.54 6.99 -13.56
N ASP A 74 -8.36 7.78 -12.86
CA ASP A 74 -8.35 9.24 -12.85
C ASP A 74 -7.21 9.85 -12.02
N GLY A 75 -6.35 9.03 -11.42
CA GLY A 75 -5.18 9.45 -10.64
C GLY A 75 -5.53 9.95 -9.24
N GLN A 76 -6.80 9.93 -8.83
CA GLN A 76 -7.21 10.36 -7.51
C GLN A 76 -7.04 9.24 -6.48
N LEU A 77 -6.60 9.61 -5.28
CA LEU A 77 -6.40 8.67 -4.18
C LEU A 77 -7.73 8.05 -3.74
N ILE A 78 -7.76 6.73 -3.67
CA ILE A 78 -8.87 5.97 -3.11
C ILE A 78 -8.57 5.63 -1.66
N MET A 79 -7.40 5.04 -1.41
CA MET A 79 -7.01 4.63 -0.07
C MET A 79 -5.49 4.54 0.07
N SER A 80 -5.03 4.57 1.32
CA SER A 80 -3.65 4.25 1.68
C SER A 80 -3.61 3.31 2.87
N VAL A 81 -2.62 2.41 2.86
CA VAL A 81 -2.26 1.56 4.00
C VAL A 81 -0.85 1.89 4.41
N ARG A 82 -0.67 2.35 5.65
CA ARG A 82 0.66 2.50 6.23
C ARG A 82 0.95 1.25 7.05
N VAL A 83 2.09 0.62 6.80
CA VAL A 83 2.58 -0.54 7.53
C VAL A 83 3.85 -0.16 8.26
N SER A 84 3.88 -0.47 9.54
CA SER A 84 4.96 -0.22 10.49
C SER A 84 5.29 -1.50 11.25
N ARG A 85 6.36 -1.48 12.06
CA ARG A 85 6.75 -2.64 12.86
C ARG A 85 5.63 -3.11 13.82
N GLN A 86 4.80 -2.18 14.29
CA GLN A 86 3.71 -2.45 15.24
C GLN A 86 2.60 -3.30 14.62
N ASP A 87 2.41 -3.22 13.30
CA ASP A 87 1.41 -3.99 12.57
C ASP A 87 1.83 -5.46 12.36
N CYS A 88 3.10 -5.78 12.62
CA CYS A 88 3.70 -7.11 12.45
C CYS A 88 3.90 -7.86 13.78
N ASN A 89 3.18 -7.46 14.83
CA ASN A 89 3.26 -8.05 16.18
C ASN A 89 1.95 -8.72 16.58
#